data_AF-E4YJS6-F1
#
_entry.id   AF-E4YJS6-F1
#
_cell.length_a   1.000
_cell.length_b   1.000
_cell.length_c   1.000
_cell.angle_alpha   90.00
_cell.angle_beta   90.00
_cell.angle_gamma   90.00
#
_symmetry.space_group_name_H-M   'P 1'
#
loop_
_entity.id
_entity.type
_entity.pdbx_description
1 polymer ?
#
loop_
_entity_poly.entity_id
_entity_poly.type
_entity_poly.pdbx_seq_one_letter_code
_entity_poly.pdbx_strand_id
1 'polypeptide(L)'
;MICAFMPYDTKDTRKMIKNQRGKMNFYHMHGQILPVIENLISRLMHPDIKTRITAEKALEAPWLAGVRPPRAKRPRMEIINL
;
A
#
# COMPACT_ATOMS: atom_id res chain seq x y z
N MET A 1 -9.29 -3.43 -2.20
CA MET A 1 -10.19 -2.42 -2.79
C MET A 1 -9.96 -2.20 -4.28
N ILE A 2 -8.72 -2.15 -4.80
CA ILE A 2 -8.46 -1.91 -6.24
C ILE A 2 -8.66 -3.18 -7.07
N CYS A 3 -8.00 -4.27 -6.65
CA CYS A 3 -8.17 -5.58 -7.25
C CYS A 3 -8.92 -6.45 -6.24
N ALA A 4 -9.90 -7.22 -6.69
CA ALA A 4 -10.75 -8.07 -5.84
C ALA A 4 -10.03 -9.33 -5.34
N PHE A 5 -8.70 -9.29 -5.23
CA PHE A 5 -7.85 -10.42 -4.86
C PHE A 5 -6.68 -9.98 -3.97
N MET A 6 -6.12 -10.93 -3.23
CA MET A 6 -4.96 -10.71 -2.38
C MET A 6 -3.66 -10.86 -3.19
N PRO A 7 -2.69 -9.91 -3.09
CA PRO A 7 -1.43 -9.97 -3.83
C PRO A 7 -0.60 -11.24 -3.63
N TYR A 8 -0.74 -11.88 -2.47
CA TYR A 8 -0.02 -13.10 -2.10
C TYR A 8 -1.01 -14.14 -1.56
N ASP A 9 -1.98 -14.52 -2.37
CA ASP A 9 -3.00 -15.50 -1.99
C ASP A 9 -2.50 -16.94 -2.19
N THR A 10 -2.01 -17.57 -1.13
CA THR A 10 -1.63 -18.98 -1.16
C THR A 10 -1.80 -19.63 0.21
N LYS A 11 -2.18 -20.91 0.21
CA LYS A 11 -2.29 -21.72 1.43
C LYS A 11 -0.93 -22.05 2.05
N ASP A 12 0.14 -22.01 1.26
CA ASP A 12 1.51 -22.28 1.73
C ASP A 12 2.17 -20.99 2.26
N THR A 13 2.27 -20.89 3.58
CA THR A 13 2.85 -19.73 4.26
C THR A 13 4.32 -19.51 3.94
N ARG A 14 5.11 -20.57 3.71
CA ARG A 14 6.53 -20.44 3.35
C ARG A 14 6.67 -19.85 1.96
N LYS A 15 5.86 -20.33 1.01
CA LYS A 15 5.80 -19.78 -0.35
C LYS A 15 5.34 -18.31 -0.33
N MET A 16 4.33 -17.99 0.48
CA MET A 16 3.84 -16.62 0.65
C MET A 16 4.96 -15.67 1.11
N ILE A 17 5.67 -16.03 2.19
CA ILE A 17 6.77 -15.22 2.74
C ILE A 17 7.91 -15.07 1.71
N LYS A 18 8.25 -16.16 1.00
CA LYS A 18 9.26 -16.10 -0.06
C LYS A 18 8.86 -15.12 -1.16
N ASN A 19 7.59 -15.12 -1.58
CA ASN A 19 7.09 -14.22 -2.63
C ASN A 19 7.07 -12.75 -2.17
N GLN A 20 6.74 -12.48 -0.90
CA GLN A 20 6.76 -11.13 -0.32
C GLN A 20 8.15 -10.49 -0.27
N ARG A 21 9.22 -11.31 -0.29
CA ARG A 21 10.60 -10.83 -0.37
C ARG A 21 11.03 -10.47 -1.80
N GLY A 22 10.23 -10.83 -2.81
CA GLY A 22 10.47 -10.50 -4.21
C GLY A 22 9.80 -9.20 -4.63
N LYS A 23 10.01 -8.80 -5.90
CA LYS A 23 9.23 -7.74 -6.51
C LYS A 23 7.78 -8.18 -6.67
N MET A 24 6.84 -7.26 -6.46
CA MET A 24 5.42 -7.52 -6.68
C MET A 24 5.16 -7.87 -8.15
N ASN A 25 4.34 -8.89 -8.37
CA ASN A 25 3.97 -9.35 -9.70
C ASN A 25 2.53 -8.92 -10.02
N PHE A 26 2.38 -8.10 -11.06
CA PHE A 26 1.10 -7.60 -11.56
C PHE A 26 0.53 -8.45 -12.70
N TYR A 27 1.05 -9.65 -12.96
CA TYR A 27 0.59 -10.50 -14.06
C TYR A 27 -0.93 -10.67 -14.10
N HIS A 28 -1.57 -10.84 -12.94
CA HIS A 28 -3.04 -10.97 -12.83
C HIS A 28 -3.80 -9.62 -12.94
N MET A 29 -3.10 -8.49 -13.03
CA MET A 29 -3.65 -7.12 -13.11
C MET A 29 -3.29 -6.42 -14.43
N HIS A 30 -2.54 -7.08 -15.32
CA HIS A 30 -1.98 -6.44 -16.49
C HIS A 30 -3.10 -5.86 -17.38
N GLY A 31 -3.06 -4.54 -17.61
CA GLY A 31 -4.07 -3.81 -18.37
C GLY A 31 -5.37 -3.48 -17.62
N GLN A 32 -5.53 -3.92 -16.37
CA GLN A 32 -6.73 -3.61 -15.56
C GLN A 32 -6.55 -2.42 -14.61
N ILE A 33 -5.30 -1.99 -14.38
CA ILE A 33 -4.98 -0.86 -13.53
C ILE A 33 -4.22 0.21 -14.31
N LEU A 34 -4.47 1.47 -13.97
CA LEU A 34 -3.72 2.58 -14.56
C LEU A 34 -2.23 2.47 -14.17
N PRO A 35 -1.28 2.78 -15.08
CA PRO A 35 0.15 2.68 -14.79
C PRO A 35 0.58 3.49 -13.54
N VAL A 36 -0.07 4.62 -13.28
CA VAL A 36 0.21 5.45 -12.09
C VAL A 36 -0.16 4.75 -10.78
N ILE A 37 -1.20 3.90 -10.80
CA ILE A 37 -1.64 3.11 -9.65
C ILE A 37 -0.68 1.93 -9.47
N GLU A 38 -0.34 1.22 -10.55
CA GLU A 38 0.62 0.12 -10.53
C GLU A 38 1.97 0.55 -9.94
N ASN A 39 2.48 1.71 -10.39
CA ASN A 39 3.72 2.29 -9.89
C ASN A 39 3.62 2.58 -8.37
N LEU A 40 2.51 3.15 -7.90
CA LEU A 40 2.34 3.40 -6.47
C LEU A 40 2.30 2.10 -5.66
N ILE A 41 1.53 1.10 -6.09
CA ILE A 41 1.45 -0.20 -5.41
C ILE A 41 2.83 -0.86 -5.36
N SER A 42 3.58 -0.83 -6.47
CA SER A 42 4.94 -1.38 -6.54
C SER A 42 5.88 -0.75 -5.50
N ARG A 43 5.78 0.57 -5.29
CA ARG A 43 6.61 1.29 -4.31
C ARG A 43 6.17 1.06 -2.86
N LEU A 44 4.87 0.91 -2.61
CA LEU A 44 4.32 0.56 -1.30
C LEU A 44 4.71 -0.86 -0.89
N MET A 45 4.69 -1.79 -1.83
CA MET A 45 4.95 -3.22 -1.61
C MET A 45 6.42 -3.59 -1.86
N HIS A 46 7.33 -2.62 -1.91
CA HIS A 46 8.75 -2.87 -2.16
C HIS A 46 9.35 -3.73 -1.03
N PRO A 47 10.08 -4.83 -1.33
CA PRO A 47 10.56 -5.75 -0.31
C PRO A 47 11.60 -5.13 0.63
N ASP A 48 12.51 -4.31 0.09
CA ASP A 48 13.47 -3.54 0.90
C ASP A 48 12.78 -2.33 1.54
N ILE A 49 12.90 -2.23 2.87
CA ILE A 49 12.33 -1.15 3.68
C ILE A 49 12.99 0.21 3.40
N LYS A 50 14.28 0.23 3.05
CA LYS A 50 15.02 1.48 2.83
C LYS A 50 14.58 2.18 1.54
N THR A 51 14.09 1.41 0.58
CA THR A 51 13.61 1.91 -0.71
C THR A 51 12.08 1.96 -0.80
N ARG A 52 11.37 1.32 0.15
CA ARG A 52 9.92 1.39 0.25
C ARG A 52 9.49 2.83 0.50
N ILE A 53 8.47 3.26 -0.22
CA ILE A 53 7.94 4.63 -0.09
C ILE A 53 7.40 4.86 1.33
N THR A 54 7.62 6.04 1.88
CA THR A 54 7.02 6.45 3.16
C THR A 54 5.55 6.85 2.96
N ALA A 55 4.79 6.93 4.06
CA ALA A 55 3.39 7.34 4.01
C ALA A 55 3.25 8.78 3.46
N GLU A 56 4.11 9.70 3.88
CA GLU A 56 4.12 11.09 3.43
C GLU A 56 4.34 11.18 1.92
N LYS A 57 5.33 10.43 1.40
CA LYS A 57 5.60 10.39 -0.03
C LYS A 57 4.54 9.66 -0.84
N ALA A 58 3.84 8.70 -0.26
CA ALA A 58 2.71 8.06 -0.92
C ALA A 58 1.54 9.03 -1.13
N LEU A 59 1.26 9.91 -0.16
CA LEU A 59 0.20 10.92 -0.29
C LEU A 59 0.48 11.96 -1.38
N GLU A 60 1.75 12.20 -1.71
CA GLU A 60 2.17 13.06 -2.83
C GLU A 60 2.04 12.38 -4.21
N ALA A 61 1.75 11.07 -4.27
CA ALA A 61 1.68 10.34 -5.53
C ALA A 61 0.52 10.84 -6.40
N PRO A 62 0.65 10.92 -7.75
CA PRO A 62 -0.37 11.49 -8.63
C PRO A 62 -1.79 10.92 -8.44
N TRP A 63 -1.91 9.65 -8.07
CA TRP A 63 -3.20 9.01 -7.83
C TRP A 63 -3.89 9.48 -6.54
N LEU A 64 -3.13 9.92 -5.53
CA LEU A 64 -3.63 10.41 -4.25
C LEU A 64 -3.54 11.94 -4.13
N ALA A 65 -2.69 12.57 -4.93
CA ALA A 65 -2.53 14.01 -5.01
C ALA A 65 -3.86 14.65 -5.45
N GLY A 66 -4.49 15.39 -4.54
CA GLY A 66 -5.81 16.00 -4.74
C GLY A 66 -6.90 15.42 -3.85
N VAL A 67 -6.71 14.22 -3.29
CA VAL A 67 -7.57 13.66 -2.25
C VAL A 67 -7.07 14.17 -0.91
N ARG A 68 -7.47 15.39 -0.51
CA ARG A 68 -7.32 15.81 0.89
C ARG A 68 -8.49 15.21 1.67
N PRO A 69 -8.29 14.15 2.48
CA PRO A 69 -9.33 13.77 3.41
C PRO A 69 -9.60 14.97 4.33
N PRO A 70 -10.86 15.27 4.68
CA PRO A 70 -11.16 16.25 5.71
C PRO A 70 -10.30 15.92 6.92
N ARG A 71 -9.61 16.92 7.50
CA ARG A 71 -8.85 16.70 8.73
C ARG A 71 -9.82 16.13 9.76
N ALA A 72 -9.69 14.84 10.07
CA ALA A 72 -10.44 14.24 11.17
C ALA A 72 -10.07 15.05 12.42
N LYS A 73 -11.06 15.60 13.12
CA LYS A 73 -10.85 16.19 14.44
C LYS A 73 -10.26 15.08 15.31
N ARG A 74 -8.97 15.19 15.65
CA ARG A 74 -8.37 14.26 16.61
C ARG A 74 -9.17 14.38 17.90
N PRO A 75 -9.73 13.30 18.45
CA PRO A 75 -10.39 13.38 19.74
C PRO A 75 -9.37 13.89 20.75
N ARG A 76 -9.77 14.90 21.53
CA ARG A 76 -8.97 15.40 22.65
C ARG A 76 -8.89 14.24 23.65
N MET A 77 -7.72 13.61 23.76
CA MET A 77 -7.46 12.65 24.81
C MET A 77 -7.43 13.44 26.12
N GLU A 78 -8.54 13.42 26.87
CA GLU A 78 -8.54 13.90 28.24
C GLU A 78 -7.78 12.88 29.07
N ILE A 79 -6.63 13.30 29.62
CA ILE A 79 -5.88 12.49 30.57
C ILE A 79 -6.73 12.44 31.84
N ILE A 80 -7.39 11.30 32.06
CA ILE A 80 -8.03 11.00 33.33
C ILE A 80 -6.89 10.70 34.31
N ASN A 81 -6.58 11.66 35.18
CA ASN A 81 -5.74 11.39 36.34
C ASN A 81 -6.55 10.51 37.30
N LEU A 82 -6.18 9.24 37.39
CA LEU A 82 -6.62 8.31 38.43
C LEU A 82 -5.91 8.61 39.75
#